data_AF-A0A959K8P2-F1
#
_entry.id   AF-A0A959K8P2-F1
#
_cell.length_a   1.000
_cell.length_b   1.000
_cell.length_c   1.000
_cell.angle_alpha   90.00
_cell.angle_beta   90.00
_cell.angle_gamma   90.00
#
_symmetry.space_group_name_H-M   'P 1'
#
loop_
_entity.id
_entity.type
_entity.pdbx_description
1 polymer ?
#
loop_
_entity_poly.entity_id
_entity_poly.type
_entity_poly.pdbx_seq_one_letter_code
_entity_poly.pdbx_strand_id
1 'polypeptide(L)'
;MTNLQVVLAHLGMDHFIPTVLSGGSINQVYLLQNASQSYVLKLTGTDCTQSMLQAEADGLLTIHAAGSIRTPTIYQQDSIGDFAFLLMEYVPSTRHLDASFGTKFGRQLAALHQKTAPQYGYHSPNFIGSLPQPNRFHSSWVDFYISERLLPQWESASASGFFQSSHQRQFDHFTRMLSSLLNEEKPSLLHGDLWNGNYLASITGDPVLIDPAVYFGHREIDLAMSLLFGGFPDSFYEGYREAFPLEKGWQERIPIYQLYYLLVHVNLFGSSYVPSCLDVIRQF
;
A
#
# COMPACT_ATOMS: atom_id res chain seq x y z
N MET A 1 5.62 0.01 -34.22
CA MET A 1 5.96 -0.89 -33.09
C MET A 1 5.12 -0.44 -31.90
N THR A 2 4.55 -1.37 -31.14
CA THR A 2 3.85 -1.04 -29.90
C THR A 2 4.86 -0.62 -28.82
N ASN A 3 4.43 0.11 -27.78
CA ASN A 3 5.30 0.53 -26.67
C ASN A 3 6.00 -0.68 -26.03
N LEU A 4 5.25 -1.78 -25.87
CA LEU A 4 5.78 -3.05 -25.38
C LEU A 4 6.91 -3.60 -26.27
N GLN A 5 6.77 -3.56 -27.60
CA GLN A 5 7.83 -4.02 -28.51
C GLN A 5 9.10 -3.17 -28.39
N VAL A 6 8.96 -1.85 -28.23
CA VAL A 6 10.10 -0.95 -28.03
C VAL A 6 10.83 -1.29 -26.73
N VAL A 7 10.09 -1.51 -25.64
CA VAL A 7 10.66 -1.87 -24.34
C VAL A 7 11.32 -3.25 -24.38
N LEU A 8 10.69 -4.26 -24.99
CA LEU A 8 11.28 -5.58 -25.13
C LEU A 8 12.59 -5.54 -25.94
N ALA A 9 12.63 -4.78 -27.04
CA ALA A 9 13.86 -4.60 -27.83
C ALA A 9 14.95 -3.90 -27.01
N HIS A 10 14.60 -2.85 -26.25
CA HIS A 10 15.53 -2.15 -25.37
C HIS A 10 16.12 -3.07 -24.28
N LEU A 11 15.32 -3.98 -23.75
CA LEU A 11 15.74 -4.98 -22.75
C LEU A 11 16.47 -6.19 -23.36
N GLY A 12 16.54 -6.32 -24.69
CA GLY A 12 17.02 -7.54 -25.35
C GLY A 12 16.11 -8.76 -25.11
N MET A 13 14.83 -8.52 -24.85
CA MET A 13 13.82 -9.51 -24.47
C MET A 13 12.80 -9.80 -25.58
N ASP A 14 13.15 -9.56 -26.86
CA ASP A 14 12.24 -9.78 -28.02
C ASP A 14 11.71 -11.21 -28.15
N HIS A 15 12.39 -12.18 -27.54
CA HIS A 15 12.05 -13.60 -27.55
C HIS A 15 11.12 -14.03 -26.41
N PHE A 16 10.73 -13.10 -25.53
CA PHE A 16 9.74 -13.36 -24.47
C PHE A 16 8.32 -13.20 -25.01
N ILE A 17 7.43 -14.09 -24.56
CA ILE A 17 6.01 -14.05 -24.86
C ILE A 17 5.32 -13.23 -23.75
N PRO A 18 4.73 -12.06 -24.06
CA PRO A 18 4.01 -11.27 -23.09
C PRO A 18 2.57 -11.77 -22.92
N THR A 19 2.15 -11.97 -21.68
CA THR A 19 0.76 -12.22 -21.31
C THR A 19 0.28 -11.10 -20.39
N VAL A 20 -0.84 -10.47 -20.71
CA VAL A 20 -1.41 -9.43 -19.84
C VAL A 20 -1.86 -10.07 -18.52
N LEU A 21 -1.39 -9.53 -17.40
CA LEU A 21 -1.89 -9.87 -16.08
C LEU A 21 -3.06 -8.96 -15.71
N SER A 22 -4.12 -9.56 -15.16
CA SER A 22 -5.21 -8.84 -14.52
C SER A 22 -4.75 -8.24 -13.18
N GLY A 23 -5.18 -7.02 -12.84
CA GLY A 23 -4.97 -6.43 -11.51
C GLY A 23 -4.37 -5.02 -11.54
N GLY A 24 -3.71 -4.62 -12.63
CA GLY A 24 -3.29 -3.23 -12.82
C GLY A 24 -4.46 -2.35 -13.23
N SER A 25 -4.95 -1.50 -12.33
CA SER A 25 -5.98 -0.50 -12.67
C SER A 25 -5.43 0.70 -13.43
N ILE A 26 -4.09 0.88 -13.42
CA ILE A 26 -3.43 2.13 -13.85
C ILE A 26 -2.30 1.85 -14.85
N ASN A 27 -1.45 0.85 -14.58
CA ASN A 27 -0.36 0.43 -15.47
C ASN A 27 -0.72 -0.88 -16.19
N GLN A 28 -0.21 -1.04 -17.41
CA GLN A 28 -0.28 -2.34 -18.09
C GLN A 28 0.76 -3.27 -17.46
N VAL A 29 0.31 -4.40 -16.93
CA VAL A 29 1.18 -5.39 -16.30
C VAL A 29 1.26 -6.61 -17.19
N TYR A 30 2.48 -7.03 -17.53
CA TYR A 30 2.74 -8.19 -18.37
C TYR A 30 3.55 -9.23 -17.60
N LEU A 31 3.15 -10.48 -17.71
CA LEU A 31 4.01 -11.63 -17.46
C LEU A 31 4.79 -11.92 -18.74
N LEU A 32 6.11 -11.74 -18.70
CA LEU A 32 7.01 -12.07 -19.80
C LEU A 32 7.56 -13.47 -19.57
N GLN A 33 7.35 -14.41 -20.49
CA GLN A 33 7.86 -15.79 -20.34
C GLN A 33 8.67 -16.25 -21.55
N ASN A 34 9.74 -17.00 -21.30
CA ASN A 34 10.40 -17.86 -22.28
C ASN A 34 10.48 -19.30 -21.72
N ALA A 35 11.22 -20.19 -22.38
CA ALA A 35 11.32 -21.59 -21.97
C ALA A 35 11.93 -21.81 -20.57
N SER A 36 12.63 -20.83 -20.01
CA SER A 36 13.42 -20.98 -18.78
C SER A 36 13.20 -19.88 -17.74
N GLN A 37 12.61 -18.75 -18.10
CA GLN A 37 12.57 -17.54 -17.29
C GLN A 37 11.21 -16.88 -17.36
N SER A 38 10.85 -16.19 -16.27
CA SER A 38 9.62 -15.42 -16.18
C SER A 38 9.89 -14.11 -15.42
N TYR A 39 9.30 -13.03 -15.92
CA TYR A 39 9.42 -11.69 -15.35
C TYR A 39 8.05 -11.00 -15.31
N VAL A 40 7.91 -10.04 -14.42
CA VAL A 40 6.79 -9.09 -14.46
C VAL A 40 7.32 -7.77 -15.02
N LEU A 41 6.67 -7.27 -16.05
CA LEU A 41 6.92 -5.95 -16.63
C LEU A 41 5.70 -5.07 -16.37
N LYS A 42 5.89 -4.01 -15.58
CA LYS A 42 4.92 -2.91 -15.51
C LYS A 42 5.32 -1.86 -16.54
N LEU A 43 4.38 -1.48 -17.39
CA LEU A 43 4.59 -0.52 -18.47
C LEU A 43 3.57 0.62 -18.35
N THR A 44 4.05 1.84 -18.57
CA THR A 44 3.21 3.01 -18.56
C THR A 44 3.63 4.06 -19.58
N GLY A 45 2.74 5.01 -19.89
CA GLY A 45 2.89 5.94 -21.02
C GLY A 45 2.45 7.38 -20.79
N THR A 46 2.41 7.84 -19.54
CA THR A 46 2.24 9.26 -19.20
C THR A 46 3.20 9.67 -18.08
N ASP A 47 3.56 10.95 -18.00
CA ASP A 47 4.44 11.49 -16.96
C ASP A 47 3.96 11.19 -15.52
N CYS A 48 2.64 11.30 -15.29
CA CYS A 48 2.03 11.02 -13.99
C CYS A 48 2.31 9.57 -13.56
N THR A 49 2.12 8.63 -14.48
CA THR A 49 2.33 7.21 -14.23
C THR A 49 3.81 6.81 -14.14
N GLN A 50 4.73 7.57 -14.72
CA GLN A 50 6.17 7.37 -14.54
C GLN A 50 6.59 7.62 -13.10
N SER A 51 6.10 8.71 -12.50
CA SER A 51 6.36 9.02 -11.08
C SER A 51 5.82 7.93 -10.15
N MET A 52 4.69 7.31 -10.52
CA MET A 52 4.15 6.18 -9.76
C MET A 52 5.05 4.95 -9.80
N LEU A 53 5.59 4.58 -10.97
CA LEU A 53 6.52 3.46 -11.08
C LEU A 53 7.83 3.72 -10.31
N GLN A 54 8.31 4.97 -10.31
CA GLN A 54 9.46 5.38 -9.50
C GLN A 54 9.17 5.23 -8.01
N ALA A 55 8.02 5.70 -7.54
CA ALA A 55 7.63 5.58 -6.15
C ALA A 55 7.43 4.11 -5.72
N GLU A 56 6.86 3.27 -6.60
CA GLU A 56 6.68 1.84 -6.33
C GLU A 56 8.03 1.13 -6.21
N ALA A 57 8.96 1.38 -7.14
CA ALA A 57 10.29 0.82 -7.11
C ALA A 57 11.06 1.22 -5.83
N ASP A 58 11.01 2.51 -5.47
CA ASP A 58 11.60 3.02 -4.24
C ASP A 58 11.00 2.35 -2.98
N GLY A 59 9.67 2.17 -2.96
CA GLY A 59 9.00 1.47 -1.87
C GLY A 59 9.43 0.01 -1.73
N LEU A 60 9.50 -0.72 -2.86
CA LEU A 60 9.95 -2.11 -2.89
C LEU A 60 11.41 -2.26 -2.43
N LEU A 61 12.29 -1.35 -2.86
CA LEU A 61 13.70 -1.32 -2.43
C LEU A 61 13.83 -0.99 -0.94
N THR A 62 13.00 -0.08 -0.42
CA THR A 62 13.02 0.31 0.99
C THR A 62 12.56 -0.83 1.90
N ILE A 63 11.49 -1.54 1.53
CA ILE A 63 11.05 -2.75 2.25
C ILE A 63 12.12 -3.85 2.13
N HIS A 64 12.72 -4.05 0.96
CA HIS A 64 13.80 -5.02 0.77
C HIS A 64 14.98 -4.74 1.71
N ALA A 65 15.41 -3.49 1.79
CA ALA A 65 16.54 -3.05 2.62
C ALA A 65 16.29 -3.24 4.13
N ALA A 66 15.02 -3.33 4.57
CA ALA A 66 14.69 -3.67 5.95
C ALA A 66 15.12 -5.10 6.33
N GLY A 67 15.18 -6.02 5.36
CA GLY A 67 15.63 -7.40 5.55
C GLY A 67 14.70 -8.26 6.41
N SER A 68 13.42 -7.91 6.52
CA SER A 68 12.44 -8.60 7.38
C SER A 68 11.42 -9.42 6.60
N ILE A 69 10.92 -8.90 5.49
CA ILE A 69 9.95 -9.54 4.61
C ILE A 69 10.38 -9.36 3.15
N ARG A 70 10.10 -10.36 2.33
CA ARG A 70 10.54 -10.38 0.94
C ARG A 70 9.69 -9.43 0.08
N THR A 71 10.33 -8.83 -0.91
CA THR A 71 9.72 -8.15 -2.05
C THR A 71 10.26 -8.75 -3.36
N PRO A 72 9.60 -8.57 -4.52
CA PRO A 72 10.15 -8.95 -5.81
C PRO A 72 11.47 -8.24 -6.07
N THR A 73 12.45 -8.97 -6.59
CA THR A 73 13.70 -8.36 -7.06
C THR A 73 13.41 -7.43 -8.22
N ILE A 74 13.91 -6.19 -8.16
CA ILE A 74 13.86 -5.25 -9.30
C ILE A 74 15.10 -5.49 -10.15
N TYR A 75 14.90 -5.79 -11.44
CA TYR A 75 15.99 -6.00 -12.39
C TYR A 75 16.36 -4.73 -13.13
N GLN A 76 15.35 -3.97 -13.58
CA GLN A 76 15.59 -2.73 -14.30
C GLN A 76 14.38 -1.82 -14.18
N GLN A 77 14.66 -0.52 -14.13
CA GLN A 77 13.68 0.54 -14.23
C GLN A 77 14.26 1.63 -15.12
N ASP A 78 13.52 2.05 -16.13
CA ASP A 78 13.99 3.09 -17.04
C ASP A 78 12.82 3.79 -17.74
N SER A 79 13.13 4.77 -18.57
CA SER A 79 12.16 5.50 -19.40
C SER A 79 12.67 5.68 -20.82
N ILE A 80 11.80 5.46 -21.80
CA ILE A 80 12.10 5.52 -23.23
C ILE A 80 11.08 6.45 -23.89
N GLY A 81 11.50 7.66 -24.24
CA GLY A 81 10.58 8.70 -24.70
C GLY A 81 9.55 9.03 -23.61
N ASP A 82 8.27 8.92 -23.94
CA ASP A 82 7.15 9.22 -23.03
C ASP A 82 6.70 7.98 -22.21
N PHE A 83 7.45 6.88 -22.28
CA PHE A 83 7.12 5.62 -21.61
C PHE A 83 8.08 5.34 -20.47
N ALA A 84 7.58 4.73 -19.40
CA ALA A 84 8.40 4.22 -18.31
C ALA A 84 8.04 2.76 -18.02
N PHE A 85 9.03 2.00 -17.56
CA PHE A 85 8.83 0.61 -17.23
C PHE A 85 9.56 0.21 -15.95
N LEU A 86 9.05 -0.85 -15.32
CA LEU A 86 9.65 -1.52 -14.18
C LEU A 86 9.63 -3.03 -14.45
N LEU A 87 10.82 -3.61 -14.64
CA LEU A 87 11.04 -5.04 -14.82
C LEU A 87 11.44 -5.65 -13.48
N MET A 88 10.66 -6.62 -13.02
CA MET A 88 10.83 -7.26 -11.72
C MET A 88 10.65 -8.76 -11.79
N GLU A 89 11.03 -9.41 -10.69
CA GLU A 89 10.85 -10.84 -10.47
C GLU A 89 9.39 -11.26 -10.62
N TYR A 90 9.15 -12.28 -11.45
CA TYR A 90 7.93 -13.05 -11.35
C TYR A 90 8.04 -14.02 -10.17
N VAL A 91 7.17 -13.87 -9.18
CA VAL A 91 7.11 -14.74 -8.01
C VAL A 91 6.03 -15.80 -8.24
N PRO A 92 6.39 -17.08 -8.46
CA PRO A 92 5.39 -18.14 -8.54
C PRO A 92 4.68 -18.26 -7.19
N SER A 93 3.37 -18.10 -7.20
CA SER A 93 2.55 -18.01 -5.99
C SER A 93 1.44 -19.05 -5.95
N THR A 94 1.04 -19.44 -4.74
CA THR A 94 -0.11 -20.31 -4.48
C THR A 94 -1.22 -19.54 -3.77
N ARG A 95 -2.46 -20.02 -3.89
CA ARG A 95 -3.58 -19.56 -3.06
C ARG A 95 -3.72 -20.35 -1.76
N HIS A 96 -2.89 -21.35 -1.55
CA HIS A 96 -2.91 -22.16 -0.33
C HIS A 96 -2.22 -21.41 0.80
N LEU A 97 -3.02 -20.92 1.75
CA LEU A 97 -2.57 -20.20 2.93
C LEU A 97 -2.88 -21.05 4.16
N ASP A 98 -1.88 -21.75 4.68
CA ASP A 98 -2.02 -22.49 5.94
C ASP A 98 -1.68 -21.61 7.16
N ALA A 99 -1.93 -22.14 8.36
CA ALA A 99 -1.67 -21.40 9.59
C ALA A 99 -0.17 -21.09 9.82
N SER A 100 0.72 -21.92 9.27
CA SER A 100 2.17 -21.71 9.36
C SER A 100 2.58 -20.50 8.51
N PHE A 101 2.05 -20.38 7.29
CA PHE A 101 2.23 -19.21 6.44
C PHE A 101 1.75 -17.94 7.14
N GLY A 102 0.53 -17.95 7.69
CA GLY A 102 -0.04 -16.80 8.40
C GLY A 102 0.87 -16.35 9.56
N THR A 103 1.24 -17.28 10.44
CA THR A 103 2.15 -17.01 11.57
C THR A 103 3.47 -16.40 11.13
N LYS A 104 4.10 -16.99 10.09
CA LYS A 104 5.35 -16.49 9.52
C LYS A 104 5.19 -15.08 8.95
N PHE A 105 4.10 -14.83 8.23
CA PHE A 105 3.82 -13.52 7.66
C PHE A 105 3.60 -12.46 8.74
N GLY A 106 2.81 -12.76 9.77
CA GLY A 106 2.61 -11.85 10.91
C GLY A 106 3.93 -11.47 11.59
N ARG A 107 4.80 -12.46 11.84
CA ARG A 107 6.12 -12.24 12.45
C ARG A 107 7.07 -11.42 11.55
N GLN A 108 7.07 -11.66 10.24
CA GLN A 108 7.90 -10.90 9.30
C GLN A 108 7.42 -9.45 9.13
N LEU A 109 6.11 -9.22 9.12
CA LEU A 109 5.56 -7.86 9.13
C LEU A 109 5.86 -7.13 10.44
N ALA A 110 5.76 -7.81 11.58
CA ALA A 110 6.17 -7.25 12.87
C ALA A 110 7.64 -6.80 12.85
N ALA A 111 8.53 -7.61 12.27
CA ALA A 111 9.94 -7.24 12.11
C ALA A 111 10.16 -6.07 11.12
N LEU A 112 9.31 -5.90 10.11
CA LEU A 112 9.29 -4.71 9.25
C LEU A 112 8.91 -3.47 10.06
N HIS A 113 7.82 -3.54 10.81
CA HIS A 113 7.33 -2.41 11.61
C HIS A 113 8.29 -1.99 12.73
N GLN A 114 9.16 -2.89 13.20
CA GLN A 114 10.23 -2.55 14.14
C GLN A 114 11.34 -1.69 13.51
N LYS A 115 11.37 -1.50 12.18
CA LYS A 115 12.23 -0.50 11.54
C LYS A 115 11.62 0.88 11.74
N THR A 116 12.30 1.71 12.53
CA THR A 116 11.78 3.02 12.92
C THR A 116 12.52 4.18 12.31
N ALA A 117 11.87 5.33 12.24
CA ALA A 117 12.46 6.62 11.87
C ALA A 117 12.26 7.68 12.98
N PRO A 118 13.01 8.80 12.96
CA PRO A 118 12.82 9.89 13.92
C PRO A 118 11.48 10.63 13.80
N GLN A 119 10.85 10.60 12.63
CA GLN A 119 9.62 11.34 12.31
C GLN A 119 8.70 10.48 11.45
N TYR A 120 7.40 10.78 11.48
CA TYR A 120 6.42 10.22 10.55
C TYR A 120 6.56 10.88 9.19
N GLY A 121 6.24 10.13 8.14
CA GLY A 121 6.36 10.57 6.75
C GLY A 121 7.42 9.80 5.99
N TYR A 122 7.89 10.40 4.90
CA TYR A 122 8.78 9.74 3.96
C TYR A 122 9.59 10.77 3.20
N HIS A 123 10.70 10.33 2.60
CA HIS A 123 11.64 11.25 1.96
C HIS A 123 11.08 11.90 0.67
N SER A 124 10.03 11.32 0.09
CA SER A 124 9.34 11.82 -1.10
C SER A 124 7.82 11.57 -1.00
N PRO A 125 6.98 12.39 -1.64
CA PRO A 125 5.58 12.03 -1.87
C PRO A 125 5.52 10.80 -2.78
N ASN A 126 4.50 9.97 -2.60
CA ASN A 126 4.21 8.81 -3.44
C ASN A 126 2.71 8.73 -3.74
N PHE A 127 2.17 7.53 -3.90
CA PHE A 127 0.80 7.32 -4.35
C PHE A 127 0.11 6.20 -3.57
N ILE A 128 -1.20 6.33 -3.42
CA ILE A 128 -2.11 5.26 -3.00
C ILE A 128 -3.11 5.02 -4.14
N GLY A 129 -2.99 3.88 -4.83
CA GLY A 129 -3.61 3.74 -6.14
C GLY A 129 -3.13 4.84 -7.10
N SER A 130 -4.04 5.59 -7.72
CA SER A 130 -3.72 6.75 -8.57
C SER A 130 -3.69 8.09 -7.82
N LEU A 131 -3.97 8.09 -6.52
CA LEU A 131 -4.10 9.32 -5.74
C LEU A 131 -2.73 9.73 -5.18
N PRO A 132 -2.35 11.02 -5.25
CA PRO A 132 -1.17 11.53 -4.58
C PRO A 132 -1.23 11.29 -3.07
N GLN A 133 -0.14 10.78 -2.50
CA GLN A 133 0.05 10.58 -1.08
C GLN A 133 1.19 11.51 -0.61
N PRO A 134 0.88 12.64 0.04
CA PRO A 134 1.90 13.52 0.58
C PRO A 134 2.52 12.87 1.83
N ASN A 135 3.81 13.13 2.05
CA ASN A 135 4.61 12.46 3.07
C ASN A 135 5.55 13.42 3.81
N ARG A 136 5.16 14.70 3.95
CA ARG A 136 5.98 15.65 4.70
C ARG A 136 6.25 15.13 6.10
N PHE A 137 7.41 15.45 6.65
CA PHE A 137 7.77 14.96 7.97
C PHE A 137 6.99 15.66 9.08
N HIS A 138 6.48 14.88 10.03
CA HIS A 138 5.80 15.36 11.24
C HIS A 138 6.37 14.65 12.47
N SER A 139 6.38 15.32 13.62
CA SER A 139 6.80 14.73 14.90
C SER A 139 5.66 14.08 15.69
N SER A 140 4.41 14.42 15.39
CA SER A 140 3.21 13.82 15.99
C SER A 140 2.50 12.94 14.98
N TRP A 141 2.07 11.75 15.41
CA TRP A 141 1.29 10.86 14.58
C TRP A 141 -0.07 11.45 14.22
N VAL A 142 -0.73 12.09 15.18
CA VAL A 142 -2.07 12.66 14.99
C VAL A 142 -2.03 13.78 13.96
N ASP A 143 -1.05 14.68 14.06
CA ASP A 143 -0.86 15.76 13.09
C ASP A 143 -0.56 15.22 11.69
N PHE A 144 0.29 14.19 11.59
CA PHE A 144 0.59 13.49 10.34
C PHE A 144 -0.68 12.87 9.74
N TYR A 145 -1.42 12.08 10.52
CA TYR A 145 -2.58 11.34 10.06
C TYR A 145 -3.71 12.28 9.60
N ILE A 146 -3.93 13.38 10.32
CA ILE A 146 -4.90 14.40 9.89
C ILE A 146 -4.42 15.08 8.60
N SER A 147 -3.20 15.61 8.58
CA SER A 147 -2.73 16.52 7.53
C SER A 147 -2.34 15.83 6.24
N GLU A 148 -1.77 14.63 6.33
CA GLU A 148 -1.16 13.92 5.20
C GLU A 148 -1.98 12.69 4.76
N ARG A 149 -3.00 12.28 5.54
CA ARG A 149 -3.87 11.14 5.19
C ARG A 149 -5.34 11.53 5.07
N LEU A 150 -5.97 12.01 6.15
CA LEU A 150 -7.41 12.26 6.16
C LEU A 150 -7.80 13.51 5.35
N LEU A 151 -7.20 14.66 5.63
CA LEU A 151 -7.59 15.94 5.01
C LEU A 151 -7.50 15.93 3.48
N PRO A 152 -6.38 15.48 2.85
CA PRO A 152 -6.29 15.49 1.39
C PRO A 152 -7.40 14.66 0.72
N GLN A 153 -7.74 13.52 1.32
CA GLN A 153 -8.76 12.62 0.78
C GLN A 153 -10.17 13.16 1.02
N TRP A 154 -10.43 13.74 2.19
CA TRP A 154 -11.69 14.39 2.52
C TRP A 154 -11.97 15.60 1.62
N GLU A 155 -10.98 16.46 1.41
CA GLU A 155 -11.09 17.65 0.56
C GLU A 155 -11.37 17.26 -0.90
N SER A 156 -10.63 16.29 -1.44
CA SER A 156 -10.85 15.75 -2.78
C SER A 156 -12.26 15.19 -2.97
N ALA A 157 -12.72 14.38 -2.01
CA ALA A 157 -14.05 13.77 -2.07
C ALA A 157 -15.16 14.81 -1.92
N SER A 158 -14.96 15.82 -1.06
CA SER A 158 -15.90 16.92 -0.86
C SER A 158 -15.99 17.81 -2.09
N ALA A 159 -14.86 18.14 -2.73
CA ALA A 159 -14.83 18.89 -3.98
C ALA A 159 -15.53 18.14 -5.13
N SER A 160 -15.51 16.81 -5.08
CA SER A 160 -16.23 15.93 -6.02
C SER A 160 -17.72 15.76 -5.68
N GLY A 161 -18.22 16.41 -4.63
CA GLY A 161 -19.64 16.40 -4.25
C GLY A 161 -20.11 15.16 -3.48
N PHE A 162 -19.19 14.31 -3.00
CA PHE A 162 -19.55 13.11 -2.22
C PHE A 162 -20.01 13.44 -0.80
N PHE A 163 -19.62 14.59 -0.26
CA PHE A 163 -19.97 15.04 1.09
C PHE A 163 -20.72 16.37 1.08
N GLN A 164 -21.71 16.49 1.98
CA GLN A 164 -22.51 17.69 2.18
C GLN A 164 -21.89 18.57 3.27
N SER A 165 -22.28 19.85 3.34
CA SER A 165 -21.79 20.79 4.37
C SER A 165 -22.10 20.35 5.81
N SER A 166 -23.14 19.53 6.02
CA SER A 166 -23.42 18.90 7.32
C SER A 166 -22.33 17.90 7.72
N HIS A 167 -21.77 17.16 6.76
CA HIS A 167 -20.70 16.19 6.99
C HIS A 167 -19.37 16.85 7.33
N GLN A 168 -19.08 18.05 6.79
CA GLN A 168 -17.87 18.81 7.14
C GLN A 168 -17.80 19.06 8.66
N ARG A 169 -18.90 19.50 9.28
CA ARG A 169 -18.93 19.74 10.72
C ARG A 169 -18.68 18.48 11.55
N GLN A 170 -19.13 17.33 11.07
CA GLN A 170 -18.89 16.03 11.70
C GLN A 170 -17.41 15.65 11.59
N PHE A 171 -16.82 15.79 10.40
CA PHE A 171 -15.40 15.54 10.18
C PHE A 171 -14.49 16.46 10.99
N ASP A 172 -14.83 17.75 11.09
CA ASP A 172 -14.10 18.71 11.93
C ASP A 172 -14.17 18.34 13.42
N HIS A 173 -15.31 17.82 13.88
CA HIS A 173 -15.45 17.34 15.25
C HIS A 173 -14.60 16.10 15.49
N PHE A 174 -14.73 15.11 14.61
CA PHE A 174 -13.97 13.87 14.63
C PHE A 174 -12.45 14.12 14.68
N THR A 175 -11.92 14.96 13.78
CA THR A 175 -10.48 15.28 13.74
C THR A 175 -9.98 15.94 15.02
N ARG A 176 -10.78 16.77 15.70
CA ARG A 176 -10.43 17.33 17.02
C ARG A 176 -10.34 16.27 18.11
N MET A 177 -11.14 15.21 18.02
CA MET A 177 -11.15 14.12 19.00
C MET A 177 -9.95 13.17 18.84
N LEU A 178 -9.31 13.11 17.66
CA LEU A 178 -8.24 12.14 17.37
C LEU A 178 -7.06 12.19 18.35
N SER A 179 -6.69 13.38 18.85
CA SER A 179 -5.63 13.52 19.85
C SER A 179 -5.90 12.77 21.17
N SER A 180 -7.17 12.51 21.49
CA SER A 180 -7.58 11.74 22.66
C SER A 180 -7.85 10.25 22.37
N LEU A 181 -8.03 9.90 21.09
CA LEU A 181 -8.39 8.54 20.64
C LEU A 181 -7.17 7.74 20.18
N LEU A 182 -6.16 8.42 19.65
CA LEU A 182 -4.95 7.81 19.10
C LEU A 182 -3.78 8.00 20.07
N ASN A 183 -2.97 6.96 20.18
CA ASN A 183 -1.72 6.99 20.91
C ASN A 183 -0.54 7.34 19.99
N GLU A 184 0.50 7.91 20.59
CA GLU A 184 1.79 8.08 19.94
C GLU A 184 2.64 6.82 20.13
N GLU A 185 3.21 6.31 19.04
CA GLU A 185 4.18 5.22 19.03
C GLU A 185 5.30 5.54 18.04
N LYS A 186 6.50 4.96 18.21
CA LYS A 186 7.58 5.21 17.25
C LYS A 186 7.11 4.93 15.80
N PRO A 187 7.43 5.83 14.84
CA PRO A 187 7.10 5.62 13.44
C PRO A 187 7.65 4.27 12.97
N SER A 188 6.79 3.47 12.35
CA SER A 188 7.10 2.14 11.83
C SER A 188 7.13 2.19 10.32
N LEU A 189 8.08 1.50 9.67
CA LEU A 189 8.10 1.37 8.22
C LEU A 189 6.88 0.55 7.77
N LEU A 190 5.94 1.17 7.06
CA LEU A 190 4.71 0.54 6.61
C LEU A 190 4.81 0.08 5.16
N HIS A 191 4.04 -0.96 4.84
CA HIS A 191 3.65 -1.26 3.46
C HIS A 191 2.75 -0.14 2.91
N GLY A 192 1.78 0.33 3.70
CA GLY A 192 0.93 1.49 3.38
C GLY A 192 -0.31 1.20 2.53
N ASP A 193 -0.39 0.02 1.92
CA ASP A 193 -1.57 -0.49 1.19
C ASP A 193 -1.77 -2.00 1.40
N LEU A 194 -1.72 -2.48 2.65
CA LEU A 194 -1.64 -3.92 2.93
C LEU A 194 -3.01 -4.61 2.96
N TRP A 195 -3.55 -4.97 1.79
CA TRP A 195 -4.76 -5.78 1.65
C TRP A 195 -4.48 -7.13 0.97
N ASN A 196 -5.50 -7.98 0.80
CA ASN A 196 -5.32 -9.36 0.31
C ASN A 196 -4.81 -9.48 -1.13
N GLY A 197 -4.86 -8.39 -1.91
CA GLY A 197 -4.26 -8.31 -3.25
C GLY A 197 -2.77 -7.96 -3.27
N ASN A 198 -2.23 -7.42 -2.17
CA ASN A 198 -0.88 -6.83 -2.14
C ASN A 198 0.16 -7.70 -1.41
N TYR A 199 -0.11 -9.01 -1.29
CA TYR A 199 0.90 -9.99 -0.95
C TYR A 199 0.73 -11.27 -1.77
N LEU A 200 1.84 -11.99 -1.94
CA LEU A 200 1.88 -13.29 -2.56
C LEU A 200 2.38 -14.32 -1.55
N ALA A 201 1.73 -15.49 -1.50
CA ALA A 201 2.32 -16.68 -0.90
C ALA A 201 3.14 -17.39 -1.96
N SER A 202 4.47 -17.26 -1.92
CA SER A 202 5.34 -17.95 -2.86
C SER A 202 5.18 -19.47 -2.73
N ILE A 203 5.47 -20.22 -3.80
CA ILE A 203 5.43 -21.69 -3.77
C ILE A 203 6.41 -22.31 -2.76
N THR A 204 7.39 -21.55 -2.27
CA THR A 204 8.31 -21.95 -1.19
C THR A 204 7.75 -21.67 0.21
N GLY A 205 6.56 -21.07 0.32
CA GLY A 205 5.91 -20.74 1.60
C GLY A 205 6.42 -19.44 2.24
N ASP A 206 7.08 -18.57 1.48
CA ASP A 206 7.46 -17.22 1.93
C ASP A 206 6.41 -16.19 1.53
N PRO A 207 6.00 -15.29 2.44
CA PRO A 207 5.19 -14.12 2.08
C PRO A 207 6.05 -13.12 1.32
N VAL A 208 5.48 -12.54 0.28
CA VAL A 208 6.13 -11.52 -0.55
C VAL A 208 5.20 -10.33 -0.68
N LEU A 209 5.65 -9.14 -0.27
CA LEU A 209 4.88 -7.90 -0.41
C LEU A 209 5.05 -7.32 -1.81
N ILE A 210 3.97 -6.81 -2.37
CA ILE A 210 3.93 -6.17 -3.70
C ILE A 210 3.11 -4.89 -3.63
N ASP A 211 3.36 -3.98 -4.57
CA ASP A 211 2.58 -2.75 -4.77
C ASP A 211 2.48 -1.85 -3.51
N PRO A 212 3.61 -1.50 -2.85
CA PRO A 212 3.57 -0.76 -1.61
C PRO A 212 3.35 0.76 -1.82
N ALA A 213 2.73 1.40 -0.83
CA ALA A 213 2.58 2.84 -0.70
C ALA A 213 3.35 3.35 0.54
N VAL A 214 4.66 3.10 0.56
CA VAL A 214 5.54 3.16 1.75
C VAL A 214 5.59 4.52 2.44
N TYR A 215 5.59 4.51 3.77
CA TYR A 215 5.98 5.64 4.62
C TYR A 215 6.26 5.16 6.05
N PHE A 216 6.84 6.02 6.89
CA PHE A 216 6.91 5.78 8.32
C PHE A 216 5.64 6.31 9.00
N GLY A 217 4.84 5.41 9.57
CA GLY A 217 3.53 5.72 10.16
C GLY A 217 3.26 4.91 11.42
N HIS A 218 2.01 4.94 11.91
CA HIS A 218 1.60 4.05 12.99
C HIS A 218 1.38 2.64 12.46
N ARG A 219 2.03 1.63 13.07
CA ARG A 219 1.99 0.22 12.63
C ARG A 219 0.61 -0.39 12.51
N GLU A 220 -0.37 0.15 13.24
CA GLU A 220 -1.76 -0.31 13.17
C GLU A 220 -2.44 0.04 11.83
N ILE A 221 -1.87 0.94 11.02
CA ILE A 221 -2.39 1.28 9.68
C ILE A 221 -2.42 0.05 8.76
N ASP A 222 -1.34 -0.72 8.71
CA ASP A 222 -1.26 -1.90 7.85
C ASP A 222 -2.20 -3.01 8.37
N LEU A 223 -2.33 -3.15 9.69
CA LEU A 223 -3.28 -4.08 10.30
C LEU A 223 -4.74 -3.67 10.01
N ALA A 224 -5.05 -2.38 10.11
CA ALA A 224 -6.35 -1.84 9.79
C ALA A 224 -6.73 -2.08 8.33
N MET A 225 -5.78 -1.90 7.40
CA MET A 225 -5.99 -2.20 6.00
C MET A 225 -6.24 -3.69 5.77
N SER A 226 -5.45 -4.56 6.41
CA SER A 226 -5.59 -6.01 6.26
C SER A 226 -6.96 -6.54 6.70
N LEU A 227 -7.60 -5.86 7.65
CA LEU A 227 -8.94 -6.18 8.18
C LEU A 227 -10.10 -5.65 7.32
N LEU A 228 -9.87 -4.68 6.43
CA LEU A 228 -10.96 -3.93 5.79
C LEU A 228 -11.68 -4.71 4.68
N PHE A 229 -10.97 -5.55 3.92
CA PHE A 229 -11.52 -6.29 2.76
C PHE A 229 -11.43 -7.80 2.93
N GLY A 230 -12.03 -8.32 4.00
CA GLY A 230 -12.18 -9.75 4.24
C GLY A 230 -11.17 -10.37 5.20
N GLY A 231 -10.16 -9.61 5.65
CA GLY A 231 -9.21 -10.07 6.65
C GLY A 231 -8.15 -11.04 6.13
N PHE A 232 -7.05 -11.16 6.87
CA PHE A 232 -6.08 -12.25 6.73
C PHE A 232 -6.45 -13.40 7.68
N PRO A 233 -5.85 -14.60 7.54
CA PRO A 233 -6.07 -15.71 8.47
C PRO A 233 -5.70 -15.33 9.92
N ASP A 234 -6.42 -15.82 10.92
CA ASP A 234 -6.19 -15.47 12.35
C ASP A 234 -4.74 -15.67 12.81
N SER A 235 -4.11 -16.75 12.35
CA SER A 235 -2.70 -17.05 12.59
C SER A 235 -1.73 -15.91 12.20
N PHE A 236 -2.07 -15.07 11.22
CA PHE A 236 -1.32 -13.87 10.89
C PHE A 236 -1.33 -12.86 12.03
N TYR A 237 -2.52 -12.53 12.54
CA TYR A 237 -2.65 -11.56 13.63
C TYR A 237 -2.07 -12.10 14.93
N GLU A 238 -2.20 -13.41 15.19
CA GLU A 238 -1.57 -14.07 16.33
C GLU A 238 -0.04 -13.99 16.25
N GLY A 239 0.55 -14.38 15.12
CA GLY A 239 1.99 -14.31 14.90
C GLY A 239 2.54 -12.88 14.98
N TYR A 240 1.79 -11.90 14.48
CA TYR A 240 2.14 -10.49 14.62
C TYR A 240 2.15 -10.05 16.09
N ARG A 241 1.05 -10.28 16.82
CA ARG A 241 0.92 -9.84 18.23
C ARG A 241 1.90 -10.55 19.16
N GLU A 242 2.27 -11.79 18.85
CA GLU A 242 3.32 -12.51 19.59
C GLU A 242 4.68 -11.83 19.42
N ALA A 243 5.05 -11.44 18.19
CA ALA A 243 6.35 -10.83 17.88
C ALA A 243 6.43 -9.34 18.24
N PHE A 244 5.31 -8.61 18.11
CA PHE A 244 5.24 -7.18 18.41
C PHE A 244 3.85 -6.84 19.00
N PRO A 245 3.67 -7.01 20.31
CA PRO A 245 2.39 -6.80 20.99
C PRO A 245 1.75 -5.44 20.68
N LEU A 246 0.43 -5.45 20.47
CA LEU A 246 -0.35 -4.23 20.24
C LEU A 246 -0.70 -3.57 21.57
N GLU A 247 -0.76 -2.24 21.56
CA GLU A 247 -1.19 -1.49 22.73
C GLU A 247 -2.64 -1.79 23.08
N LYS A 248 -2.98 -1.66 24.36
CA LYS A 248 -4.36 -1.85 24.81
C LYS A 248 -5.29 -0.90 24.04
N GLY A 249 -6.44 -1.40 23.63
CA GLY A 249 -7.43 -0.60 22.91
C GLY A 249 -7.17 -0.45 21.40
N TRP A 250 -6.29 -1.26 20.81
CA TRP A 250 -5.98 -1.20 19.37
C TRP A 250 -7.20 -1.50 18.51
N GLN A 251 -8.09 -2.39 18.96
CA GLN A 251 -9.29 -2.76 18.21
C GLN A 251 -10.21 -1.55 18.00
N GLU A 252 -10.31 -0.67 19.00
CA GLU A 252 -11.09 0.56 18.95
C GLU A 252 -10.49 1.59 17.99
N ARG A 253 -9.18 1.52 17.70
CA ARG A 253 -8.50 2.40 16.75
C ARG A 253 -8.58 1.89 15.30
N ILE A 254 -8.88 0.62 15.07
CA ILE A 254 -8.96 0.05 13.71
C ILE A 254 -9.93 0.83 12.80
N PRO A 255 -11.19 1.13 13.20
CA PRO A 255 -12.09 1.89 12.34
C PRO A 255 -11.55 3.28 11.99
N ILE A 256 -10.87 3.94 12.93
CA ILE A 256 -10.24 5.25 12.73
C ILE A 256 -9.17 5.19 11.65
N TYR A 257 -8.34 4.15 11.65
CA TYR A 257 -7.31 3.93 10.62
C TYR A 257 -7.90 3.47 9.28
N GLN A 258 -9.00 2.71 9.31
CA GLN A 258 -9.72 2.31 8.09
C GLN A 258 -10.38 3.49 7.38
N LEU A 259 -10.71 4.58 8.08
CA LEU A 259 -11.30 5.78 7.46
C LEU A 259 -10.44 6.35 6.34
N TYR A 260 -9.11 6.34 6.48
CA TYR A 260 -8.21 6.79 5.43
C TYR A 260 -8.43 6.01 4.12
N TYR A 261 -8.47 4.68 4.20
CA TYR A 261 -8.68 3.82 3.03
C TYR A 261 -10.10 3.91 2.48
N LEU A 262 -11.11 4.07 3.34
CA LEU A 262 -12.48 4.30 2.89
C LEU A 262 -12.60 5.60 2.09
N LEU A 263 -11.95 6.68 2.52
CA LEU A 263 -11.90 7.95 1.78
C LEU A 263 -11.15 7.80 0.45
N VAL A 264 -10.03 7.07 0.43
CA VAL A 264 -9.33 6.69 -0.81
C VAL A 264 -10.30 5.96 -1.76
N HIS A 265 -11.08 5.00 -1.26
CA HIS A 265 -12.05 4.26 -2.06
C HIS A 265 -13.22 5.12 -2.55
N VAL A 266 -13.67 6.12 -1.77
CA VAL A 266 -14.63 7.12 -2.26
C VAL A 266 -14.07 7.86 -3.47
N ASN A 267 -12.81 8.33 -3.38
CA ASN A 267 -12.17 9.07 -4.46
C ASN A 267 -11.92 8.21 -5.72
N LEU A 268 -11.60 6.92 -5.56
CA LEU A 268 -11.29 6.02 -6.68
C LEU A 268 -12.53 5.35 -7.29
N PHE A 269 -13.51 4.98 -6.47
CA PHE A 269 -14.61 4.08 -6.86
C PHE A 269 -16.01 4.68 -6.60
N GLY A 270 -16.08 5.83 -5.94
CA GLY A 270 -17.29 6.63 -5.82
C GLY A 270 -18.13 6.37 -4.57
N SER A 271 -19.41 6.75 -4.66
CA SER A 271 -20.28 7.00 -3.51
C SER A 271 -20.66 5.78 -2.67
N SER A 272 -20.40 4.55 -3.14
CA SER A 272 -20.72 3.32 -2.40
C SER A 272 -20.00 3.21 -1.05
N TYR A 273 -18.87 3.91 -0.89
CA TYR A 273 -18.06 3.90 0.34
C TYR A 273 -18.38 5.06 1.30
N VAL A 274 -19.20 6.02 0.88
CA VAL A 274 -19.57 7.20 1.69
C VAL A 274 -20.29 6.79 2.99
N PRO A 275 -21.26 5.85 2.99
CA PRO A 275 -21.92 5.43 4.23
C PRO A 275 -20.93 4.94 5.29
N SER A 276 -19.98 4.08 4.90
CA SER A 276 -18.95 3.56 5.81
C SER A 276 -18.04 4.64 6.38
N CYS A 277 -17.67 5.65 5.58
CA CYS A 277 -16.92 6.80 6.08
C CYS A 277 -17.70 7.53 7.19
N LEU A 278 -18.99 7.78 6.93
CA LEU A 278 -19.85 8.52 7.86
C LEU A 278 -20.16 7.73 9.12
N ASP A 279 -20.27 6.40 9.03
CA ASP A 279 -20.46 5.54 10.19
C ASP A 279 -19.27 5.62 11.14
N VAL A 280 -18.04 5.56 10.62
CA VAL A 280 -16.82 5.76 11.43
C VAL A 280 -16.80 7.17 12.04
N ILE A 281 -17.05 8.21 11.24
CA ILE A 281 -17.00 9.61 11.72
C ILE A 281 -18.06 9.87 12.81
N ARG A 282 -19.23 9.24 12.75
CA ARG A 282 -20.30 9.43 13.74
C ARG A 282 -20.14 8.58 15.00
N GLN A 283 -19.34 7.53 14.93
CA GLN A 283 -19.07 6.67 16.08
C GLN A 283 -18.25 7.39 17.17
N PHE A 284 -17.45 8.39 16.79
CA PHE A 284 -16.52 9.12 17.63
C PHE A 284 -16.82 10.62 17.66
#